data_AF-A0A7Z9VE83-F1
#
_entry.id   AF-A0A7Z9VE83-F1
#
_cell.length_a   1.000
_cell.length_b   1.000
_cell.length_c   1.000
_cell.angle_alpha   90.00
_cell.angle_beta   90.00
_cell.angle_gamma   90.00
#
_symmetry.space_group_name_H-M   'P 1'
#
loop_
_entity.id
_entity.type
_entity.pdbx_description
1 polymer ?
#
loop_
_entity_poly.entity_id
_entity_poly.type
_entity_poly.pdbx_seq_one_letter_code
_entity_poly.pdbx_strand_id
1 'polypeptide(L)'
;MANLTNDGMIRPELWPNSGFQLLERDDAGRLVVTNGFLAAYLGRPELAPVAESCDAERALHASLLDDPTRAVGADELAALADADARENYGVLLGFRDRLLTAGTVEGCYLGLFQGGDVTLPGLFIDQLAHVIVRNILDDVTDPFQARAGEL
;
A
#
# COMPACT_ATOMS: atom_id res chain seq x y z
N MET A 1 -0.68 -20.52 -2.20
CA MET A 1 -0.67 -21.68 -1.29
C MET A 1 -1.96 -21.66 -0.51
N ALA A 2 -2.62 -22.79 -0.25
CA ALA A 2 -3.82 -22.78 0.58
C ALA A 2 -3.46 -22.34 2.01
N ASN A 3 -4.25 -21.45 2.61
CA ASN A 3 -4.14 -21.09 4.03
C ASN A 3 -4.59 -22.29 4.87
N LEU A 4 -3.65 -23.21 5.08
CA LEU A 4 -3.80 -24.32 6.00
C LEU A 4 -3.64 -23.76 7.41
N THR A 5 -4.71 -23.79 8.20
CA THR A 5 -4.60 -23.47 9.62
C THR A 5 -3.92 -24.61 10.39
N ASN A 6 -3.44 -24.32 11.60
CA ASN A 6 -2.74 -25.29 12.47
C ASN A 6 -3.58 -26.56 12.80
N ASP A 7 -4.89 -26.53 12.57
CA ASP A 7 -5.85 -27.64 12.71
C ASP A 7 -6.04 -28.45 11.40
N GLY A 8 -5.31 -28.14 10.32
CA GLY A 8 -5.37 -28.84 9.03
C GLY A 8 -6.56 -28.47 8.15
N MET A 9 -7.34 -27.45 8.51
CA MET A 9 -8.46 -26.96 7.70
C MET A 9 -8.03 -25.89 6.69
N ILE A 10 -8.71 -25.85 5.55
CA ILE A 10 -8.60 -24.75 4.58
C ILE A 10 -9.60 -23.67 5.02
N ARG A 11 -9.09 -22.48 5.38
CA ARG A 11 -9.94 -21.33 5.67
C ARG A 11 -9.97 -20.35 4.49
N PRO A 12 -11.13 -19.74 4.18
CA PRO A 12 -11.19 -18.62 3.26
C PRO A 12 -10.23 -17.50 3.71
N GLU A 13 -9.63 -16.81 2.75
CA GLU A 13 -8.81 -15.63 3.05
C GLU A 13 -9.66 -14.58 3.75
N LEU A 14 -9.21 -14.14 4.92
CA LEU A 14 -9.81 -13.00 5.62
C LEU A 14 -9.40 -11.70 4.90
N TRP A 15 -10.38 -10.94 4.43
CA TRP A 15 -10.22 -9.67 3.70
C TRP A 15 -9.32 -9.79 2.46
N PRO A 16 -9.75 -10.50 1.40
CA PRO A 16 -8.92 -10.75 0.22
C PRO A 16 -8.49 -9.48 -0.52
N ASN A 17 -9.23 -8.38 -0.37
CA ASN A 17 -8.92 -7.08 -0.98
C ASN A 17 -8.14 -6.13 -0.05
N SER A 18 -7.69 -6.61 1.11
CA SER A 18 -6.92 -5.79 2.07
C SER A 18 -5.51 -5.45 1.57
N GLY A 19 -4.98 -6.17 0.57
CA GLY A 19 -3.59 -6.04 0.14
C GLY A 19 -2.58 -6.74 1.06
N PHE A 20 -3.04 -7.37 2.15
CA PHE A 20 -2.19 -8.12 3.09
C PHE A 20 -1.37 -9.22 2.40
N GLN A 21 -1.97 -9.94 1.44
CA GLN A 21 -1.33 -11.01 0.68
C GLN A 21 -0.16 -10.53 -0.20
N LEU A 22 -0.01 -9.22 -0.39
CA LEU A 22 1.12 -8.64 -1.12
C LEU A 22 2.32 -8.38 -0.21
N LEU A 23 2.15 -8.48 1.11
CA LEU A 23 3.20 -8.19 2.10
C LEU A 23 3.86 -9.48 2.57
N GLU A 24 5.07 -9.34 3.10
CA GLU A 24 5.81 -10.41 3.75
C GLU A 24 6.05 -10.05 5.22
N ARG A 25 6.32 -11.05 6.07
CA ARG A 25 6.68 -10.82 7.47
C ARG A 25 8.19 -10.91 7.67
N ASP A 26 8.75 -9.99 8.44
CA ASP A 26 10.12 -10.12 8.94
C ASP A 26 10.22 -11.08 10.14
N ASP A 27 11.44 -11.30 10.67
CA ASP A 27 11.68 -12.17 11.84
C ASP A 27 10.96 -11.69 13.12
N ALA A 28 10.55 -10.43 13.17
CA ALA A 28 9.77 -9.85 14.28
C ALA A 28 8.25 -9.88 14.02
N GLY A 29 7.80 -10.46 12.89
CA GLY A 29 6.40 -10.56 12.50
C GLY A 29 5.80 -9.28 11.91
N ARG A 30 6.62 -8.27 11.60
CA ARG A 30 6.19 -7.00 11.01
C ARG A 30 6.07 -7.10 9.51
N LEU A 31 5.17 -6.33 8.91
CA LEU A 31 4.88 -6.36 7.49
C LEU A 31 5.92 -5.58 6.68
N VAL A 32 6.80 -6.30 6.01
CA VAL A 32 7.81 -5.77 5.08
C VAL A 32 7.11 -5.20 3.84
N VAL A 33 7.51 -3.99 3.46
CA VAL A 33 7.01 -3.33 2.25
C VAL A 33 7.60 -4.03 1.02
N THR A 34 6.74 -4.53 0.14
CA THR A 34 7.14 -5.24 -1.09
C THR A 34 6.82 -4.43 -2.34
N ASN A 35 7.46 -4.78 -3.45
CA ASN A 35 7.13 -4.21 -4.76
C ASN A 35 5.66 -4.47 -5.14
N GLY A 36 5.12 -5.64 -4.80
CA GLY A 36 3.72 -5.98 -5.07
C GLY A 36 2.75 -5.05 -4.33
N PHE A 37 3.02 -4.76 -3.05
CA PHE A 37 2.20 -3.85 -2.25
C PHE A 37 2.27 -2.42 -2.77
N LEU A 38 3.46 -1.95 -3.17
CA LEU A 38 3.64 -0.62 -3.75
C LEU A 38 2.94 -0.50 -5.12
N ALA A 39 3.10 -1.49 -5.99
CA ALA A 39 2.50 -1.50 -7.32
C ALA A 39 0.96 -1.53 -7.27
N ALA A 40 0.36 -2.13 -6.24
CA ALA A 40 -1.08 -2.19 -6.10
C ALA A 40 -1.76 -0.81 -6.04
N TYR A 41 -1.07 0.21 -5.51
CA TYR A 41 -1.60 1.58 -5.51
C TYR A 41 -1.74 2.16 -6.91
N LEU A 42 -0.91 1.75 -7.87
CA LEU A 42 -1.00 2.21 -9.26
C LEU A 42 -2.29 1.71 -9.94
N GLY A 43 -2.86 0.61 -9.47
CA GLY A 43 -4.15 0.10 -9.98
C GLY A 43 -5.37 0.94 -9.58
N ARG A 44 -5.19 1.97 -8.74
CA ARG A 44 -6.29 2.85 -8.31
C ARG A 44 -6.75 3.77 -9.44
N PRO A 45 -8.06 4.06 -9.56
CA PRO A 45 -8.59 4.89 -10.64
C PRO A 45 -8.02 6.32 -10.65
N GLU A 46 -7.56 6.83 -9.50
CA GLU A 46 -6.92 8.14 -9.39
C GLU A 46 -5.53 8.20 -10.05
N LEU A 47 -4.91 7.06 -10.35
CA LEU A 47 -3.54 6.93 -10.89
C LEU A 47 -3.48 6.13 -12.21
N ALA A 48 -4.49 5.32 -12.47
CA ALA A 48 -4.59 4.52 -13.69
C ALA A 48 -4.77 5.43 -14.92
N PRO A 49 -3.86 5.38 -15.90
CA PRO A 49 -3.96 6.20 -17.10
C PRO A 49 -5.26 5.93 -17.86
N VAL A 50 -5.89 6.99 -18.35
CA VAL A 50 -7.07 6.95 -19.21
C VAL A 50 -6.67 7.15 -20.67
N ALA A 51 -7.64 7.06 -21.59
CA ALA A 51 -7.36 7.22 -23.02
C ALA A 51 -6.79 8.62 -23.35
N GLU A 52 -7.22 9.62 -22.59
CA GLU A 52 -6.84 11.02 -22.71
C GLU A 52 -5.53 11.38 -22.01
N SER A 53 -4.95 10.46 -21.21
CA SER A 53 -3.68 10.69 -20.51
C SER A 53 -2.58 11.09 -21.50
N CYS A 54 -1.58 11.84 -21.04
CA CYS A 54 -0.45 12.21 -21.88
C CYS A 54 0.59 11.08 -21.97
N ASP A 55 1.51 11.15 -22.93
CA ASP A 55 2.56 10.13 -23.10
C ASP A 55 3.49 10.06 -21.90
N ALA A 56 3.77 11.20 -21.26
CA ALA A 56 4.59 11.27 -20.05
C ALA A 56 3.95 10.50 -18.88
N GLU A 57 2.63 10.65 -18.68
CA GLU A 57 1.89 9.93 -17.65
C GLU A 57 1.87 8.42 -17.90
N ARG A 58 1.60 7.98 -19.14
CA ARG A 58 1.66 6.57 -19.52
C ARG A 58 3.05 5.97 -19.29
N ALA A 59 4.09 6.70 -19.66
CA ALA A 59 5.47 6.27 -19.47
C ALA A 59 5.85 6.19 -17.98
N LEU A 60 5.46 7.20 -17.19
CA LEU A 60 5.66 7.21 -15.74
C LEU A 60 4.94 6.02 -15.10
N HIS A 61 3.68 5.79 -15.43
CA HIS A 61 2.90 4.67 -14.92
C HIS A 61 3.54 3.31 -15.26
N ALA A 62 3.88 3.09 -16.52
CA ALA A 62 4.48 1.83 -16.97
C ALA A 62 5.83 1.55 -16.29
N SER A 63 6.68 2.58 -16.17
CA SER A 63 7.97 2.45 -15.48
C SER A 63 7.83 2.19 -13.98
N LEU A 64 6.81 2.74 -13.32
CA LEU A 64 6.53 2.46 -11.91
C LEU A 64 5.88 1.08 -11.69
N LEU A 65 5.17 0.53 -12.67
CA LEU A 65 4.70 -0.86 -12.62
C LEU A 65 5.88 -1.85 -12.73
N ASP A 66 6.90 -1.52 -13.52
CA ASP A 66 8.11 -2.34 -13.68
C ASP A 66 9.04 -2.26 -12.45
N ASP A 67 9.32 -1.04 -11.99
CA ASP A 67 10.08 -0.79 -10.76
C ASP A 67 9.34 0.21 -9.86
N PRO A 68 8.50 -0.29 -8.92
CA PRO A 68 7.74 0.55 -8.00
C PRO A 68 8.62 1.40 -7.09
N THR A 69 9.88 1.00 -6.88
CA THR A 69 10.82 1.64 -5.96
C THR A 69 11.68 2.71 -6.61
N ARG A 70 11.63 2.83 -7.94
CA ARG A 70 12.49 3.78 -8.67
C ARG A 70 12.25 5.21 -8.18
N ALA A 71 13.33 5.98 -8.12
CA ALA A 71 13.22 7.42 -7.93
C ALA A 71 12.48 8.06 -9.12
N VAL A 72 11.64 9.05 -8.82
CA VAL A 72 10.94 9.87 -9.83
C VAL A 72 11.36 11.31 -9.61
N GLY A 73 11.92 11.93 -10.64
CA GLY A 73 12.38 13.32 -10.58
C GLY A 73 11.22 14.33 -10.60
N ALA A 74 11.48 15.54 -10.10
CA ALA A 74 10.52 16.65 -10.19
C ALA A 74 10.18 17.00 -11.65
N ASP A 75 11.15 16.84 -12.57
CA ASP A 75 10.95 17.09 -14.00
C ASP A 75 10.01 16.07 -14.65
N GLU A 76 10.05 14.80 -14.21
CA GLU A 76 9.13 13.76 -14.68
C GLU A 76 7.70 14.08 -14.26
N LEU A 77 7.51 14.50 -13.01
CA LEU A 77 6.21 14.97 -12.53
C LEU A 77 5.76 16.22 -13.26
N ALA A 78 6.65 17.21 -13.47
CA ALA A 78 6.31 18.45 -14.16
C ALA A 78 5.87 18.22 -15.62
N ALA A 79 6.34 17.15 -16.25
CA ALA A 79 6.00 16.76 -17.62
C ALA A 79 4.58 16.21 -17.79
N LEU A 80 3.90 15.80 -16.71
CA LEU A 80 2.49 15.41 -16.79
C LEU A 80 1.64 16.64 -17.11
N ALA A 81 0.82 16.52 -18.17
CA ALA A 81 0.01 17.63 -18.66
C ALA A 81 -1.17 17.97 -17.74
N ASP A 82 -1.75 16.95 -17.11
CA ASP A 82 -2.86 17.10 -16.18
C ASP A 82 -2.35 17.49 -14.77
N ALA A 83 -2.89 18.57 -14.22
CA ALA A 83 -2.53 19.04 -12.89
C ALA A 83 -3.01 18.09 -11.78
N ASP A 84 -4.17 17.46 -11.95
CA ASP A 84 -4.74 16.55 -10.96
C ASP A 84 -3.91 15.25 -10.93
N ALA A 85 -3.50 14.76 -12.11
CA ALA A 85 -2.59 13.61 -12.19
C ALA A 85 -1.25 13.91 -11.51
N ARG A 86 -0.67 15.10 -11.72
CA ARG A 86 0.58 15.52 -11.04
C ARG A 86 0.44 15.51 -9.53
N GLU A 87 -0.67 16.05 -9.01
CA GLU A 87 -0.95 16.05 -7.57
C GLU A 87 -1.07 14.63 -7.04
N ASN A 88 -1.88 13.78 -7.70
CA ASN A 88 -2.09 12.39 -7.29
C ASN A 88 -0.79 11.58 -7.27
N TYR A 89 0.04 11.68 -8.32
CA TYR A 89 1.35 11.04 -8.35
C TYR A 89 2.27 11.60 -7.27
N GLY A 90 2.30 12.92 -7.06
CA GLY A 90 3.13 13.54 -6.01
C GLY A 90 2.77 13.03 -4.61
N VAL A 91 1.47 12.93 -4.31
CA VAL A 91 0.96 12.37 -3.05
C VAL A 91 1.35 10.90 -2.90
N LEU A 92 1.14 10.09 -3.94
CA LEU A 92 1.51 8.67 -3.92
C LEU A 92 3.02 8.47 -3.69
N LEU A 93 3.87 9.20 -4.42
CA LEU A 93 5.32 9.07 -4.33
C LEU A 93 5.81 9.49 -2.94
N GLY A 94 5.29 10.59 -2.40
CA GLY A 94 5.61 11.01 -1.04
C GLY A 94 5.17 9.99 0.02
N PHE A 95 4.06 9.27 -0.21
CA PHE A 95 3.66 8.16 0.65
C PHE A 95 4.58 6.94 0.50
N ARG A 96 4.86 6.53 -0.73
CA ARG A 96 5.77 5.42 -1.05
C ARG A 96 7.15 5.63 -0.44
N ASP A 97 7.71 6.83 -0.54
CA ASP A 97 9.06 7.10 -0.06
C ASP A 97 9.14 6.98 1.48
N ARG A 98 8.05 7.31 2.19
CA ARG A 98 7.94 7.06 3.65
C ARG A 98 7.89 5.56 3.97
N LEU A 99 7.12 4.78 3.20
CA LEU A 99 7.08 3.32 3.34
C LEU A 99 8.46 2.68 3.11
N LEU A 100 9.15 3.09 2.04
CA LEU A 100 10.49 2.61 1.72
C LEU A 100 11.50 2.98 2.82
N THR A 101 11.42 4.20 3.35
CA THR A 101 12.29 4.66 4.44
C THR A 101 12.05 3.86 5.73
N ALA A 102 10.80 3.53 6.04
CA ALA A 102 10.46 2.77 7.24
C ALA A 102 10.77 1.27 7.11
N GLY A 103 10.74 0.71 5.90
CA GLY A 103 10.96 -0.70 5.61
C GLY A 103 9.80 -1.62 5.98
N THR A 104 8.97 -1.24 6.96
CA THR A 104 7.76 -1.95 7.35
C THR A 104 6.54 -1.04 7.43
N VAL A 105 5.35 -1.62 7.26
CA VAL A 105 4.07 -0.92 7.37
C VAL A 105 3.86 -0.39 8.78
N GLU A 106 4.11 -1.19 9.82
CA GLU A 106 4.01 -0.77 11.22
C GLU A 106 4.98 0.38 11.52
N GLY A 107 6.21 0.31 11.01
CA GLY A 107 7.22 1.35 11.18
C GLY A 107 6.78 2.66 10.55
N CYS A 108 6.23 2.59 9.32
CA CYS A 108 5.69 3.76 8.65
C CYS A 108 4.53 4.35 9.44
N TYR A 109 3.56 3.53 9.86
CA TYR A 109 2.39 3.96 10.62
C TYR A 109 2.77 4.67 11.91
N LEU A 110 3.66 4.07 12.73
CA LEU A 110 4.12 4.70 13.97
C LEU A 110 4.90 5.99 13.71
N GLY A 111 5.73 6.02 12.67
CA GLY A 111 6.52 7.20 12.28
C GLY A 111 5.66 8.43 11.96
N LEU A 112 4.48 8.23 11.35
CA LEU A 112 3.55 9.33 11.05
C LEU A 112 3.10 10.07 12.31
N PHE A 113 2.80 9.34 13.39
CA PHE A 113 2.29 9.95 14.63
C PHE A 113 3.40 10.46 15.54
N GLN A 114 4.61 9.89 15.45
CA GLN A 114 5.77 10.36 16.22
C GLN A 114 6.33 11.68 15.68
N GLY A 115 6.20 11.93 14.37
CA GLY A 115 6.70 13.14 13.71
C GLY A 115 5.90 14.42 14.00
N GLY A 116 4.73 14.32 14.62
CA GLY A 116 3.91 15.45 15.05
C GLY A 116 3.13 16.18 13.94
N ASP A 117 3.35 15.85 12.67
CA ASP A 117 2.57 16.37 11.54
C ASP A 117 2.15 15.24 10.58
N VAL A 118 0.86 14.91 10.62
CA VAL A 118 0.27 13.86 9.78
C VAL A 118 -0.24 14.52 8.50
N THR A 119 0.64 14.61 7.50
CA THR A 119 0.34 15.26 6.22
C THR A 119 -0.23 14.32 5.15
N LEU A 120 -0.36 13.02 5.46
CA LEU A 120 -0.86 12.04 4.50
C LEU A 120 -2.40 12.03 4.48
N PRO A 121 -3.02 11.83 3.30
CA PRO A 121 -4.44 11.57 3.22
C PRO A 121 -4.86 10.39 4.11
N GLY A 122 -5.99 10.54 4.82
CA GLY A 122 -6.52 9.54 5.75
C GLY A 122 -6.65 8.14 5.13
N LEU A 123 -7.00 8.07 3.84
CA LEU A 123 -7.10 6.82 3.08
C LEU A 123 -5.83 5.95 3.13
N PHE A 124 -4.63 6.55 3.14
CA PHE A 124 -3.40 5.78 3.28
C PHE A 124 -3.22 5.27 4.70
N ILE A 125 -3.54 6.10 5.70
CA ILE A 125 -3.45 5.76 7.12
C ILE A 125 -4.40 4.60 7.43
N ASP A 126 -5.63 4.66 6.92
CA ASP A 126 -6.64 3.62 7.05
C ASP A 126 -6.15 2.32 6.42
N GLN A 127 -5.55 2.40 5.22
CA GLN A 127 -4.99 1.22 4.55
C GLN A 127 -3.84 0.59 5.34
N LEU A 128 -2.93 1.38 5.92
CA LEU A 128 -1.86 0.88 6.79
C LEU A 128 -2.45 0.21 8.04
N ALA A 129 -3.38 0.87 8.71
CA ALA A 129 -4.05 0.31 9.89
C ALA A 129 -4.76 -1.01 9.53
N HIS A 130 -5.46 -1.07 8.41
CA HIS A 130 -6.21 -2.23 7.97
C HIS A 130 -5.31 -3.46 7.77
N VAL A 131 -4.14 -3.32 7.11
CA VAL A 131 -3.22 -4.46 6.95
C VAL A 131 -2.52 -4.84 8.26
N ILE A 132 -2.29 -3.89 9.17
CA ILE A 132 -1.76 -4.17 10.52
C ILE A 132 -2.77 -4.97 11.33
N VAL A 133 -4.04 -4.56 11.32
CA VAL A 133 -5.12 -5.30 12.00
C VAL A 133 -5.27 -6.68 11.38
N ARG A 134 -5.19 -6.81 10.04
CA ARG A 134 -5.21 -8.12 9.38
C ARG A 134 -4.05 -9.01 9.82
N ASN A 135 -2.87 -8.43 10.03
CA ASN A 135 -1.69 -9.11 10.55
C ASN A 135 -1.94 -9.66 11.96
N ILE A 136 -2.55 -8.85 12.82
CA ILE A 136 -2.90 -9.22 14.21
C ILE A 136 -3.93 -10.35 14.24
N LEU A 137 -4.87 -10.37 13.30
CA LEU A 137 -5.97 -11.33 13.25
C LEU A 137 -5.63 -12.69 12.61
N ASP A 138 -4.38 -12.92 12.20
CA ASP A 138 -4.05 -14.07 11.35
C ASP A 138 -4.33 -15.44 11.97
N ASP A 139 -4.09 -15.58 13.27
CA ASP A 139 -4.39 -16.80 14.04
C ASP A 139 -5.73 -16.72 14.79
N VAL A 140 -6.50 -15.65 14.60
CA VAL A 140 -7.76 -15.46 15.30
C VAL A 140 -8.84 -16.35 14.71
N THR A 141 -9.49 -17.13 15.58
CA THR A 141 -10.55 -18.07 15.19
C THR A 141 -11.95 -17.55 15.51
N ASP A 142 -12.08 -16.48 16.30
CA ASP A 142 -13.36 -15.88 16.66
C ASP A 142 -13.85 -14.93 15.55
N PRO A 143 -14.94 -15.25 14.84
CA PRO A 143 -15.46 -14.39 13.78
C PRO A 143 -15.91 -13.01 14.28
N PHE A 144 -16.23 -12.84 15.56
CA PHE A 144 -16.58 -11.52 16.11
C PHE A 144 -15.36 -10.61 16.24
N GLN A 145 -14.19 -11.17 16.56
CA GLN A 145 -12.94 -10.42 16.58
C GLN A 145 -12.57 -9.96 15.16
N ALA A 146 -12.75 -10.84 14.17
CA ALA A 146 -12.58 -10.47 12.77
C ALA A 146 -13.51 -9.32 12.36
N ARG A 147 -14.81 -9.43 12.67
CA ARG A 147 -15.77 -8.35 12.35
C ARG A 147 -15.46 -7.04 13.09
N ALA A 148 -15.04 -7.10 14.35
CA ALA A 148 -14.69 -5.92 15.12
C ALA A 148 -13.46 -5.18 14.54
N GLY A 149 -12.52 -5.91 13.93
CA GLY A 149 -11.36 -5.31 13.25
C GLY A 149 -11.69 -4.59 11.93
N GLU A 150 -12.88 -4.78 11.35
CA GLU A 150 -13.33 -4.06 10.15
C GLU A 150 -14.01 -2.71 10.46
N LEU A 151 -14.37 -2.46 11.72
CA LEU A 151 -15.15 -1.29 12.17
C LEU A 151 -14.24 -0.12 12.54
#